data_AF-A0A941NE19-F1
#
_entry.id   AF-A0A941NE19-F1
#
_cell.length_a   1.000
_cell.length_b   1.000
_cell.length_c   1.000
_cell.angle_alpha   90.00
_cell.angle_beta   90.00
_cell.angle_gamma   90.00
#
_symmetry.space_group_name_H-M   'P 1'
#
loop_
_entity.id
_entity.type
_entity.pdbx_description
1 polymer ?
#
loop_
_entity_poly.entity_id
_entity_poly.type
_entity_poly.pdbx_seq_one_letter_code
_entity_poly.pdbx_strand_id
1 'polypeptide(L)'
;MLHEAEFWEAFGFVLVIAILVWKGVPGLVGKMLDQRAATISAELNEARRLREEAAALLADYKAKAAGAEREAESIVSEARAEVVRFAAASRDDLKIQIQRRAQAAQDRIAQAETAAMNEIRALAADAAATAAQKLILARMDEKRAGNLIADSIKDLGAKLN
;
A
#
# COMPACT_ATOMS: atom_id res chain seq x y z
N MET A 1 -19.17 93.14 56.19
CA MET A 1 -19.52 92.17 55.13
C MET A 1 -18.72 92.35 53.84
N LEU A 2 -18.58 93.55 53.25
CA LEU A 2 -17.74 93.74 52.04
C LEU A 2 -16.25 94.11 52.33
N HIS A 3 -15.86 94.25 53.60
CA HIS A 3 -14.49 94.57 54.04
C HIS A 3 -13.80 93.44 54.81
N GLU A 4 -14.39 92.24 54.82
CA GLU A 4 -13.79 91.08 55.48
C GLU A 4 -12.94 90.30 54.48
N ALA A 5 -11.76 89.85 54.92
CA ALA A 5 -10.80 89.14 54.07
C ALA A 5 -11.45 87.93 53.38
N GLU A 6 -12.35 87.24 54.10
CA GLU A 6 -13.12 86.10 53.62
C GLU A 6 -13.95 86.39 52.35
N PHE A 7 -14.49 87.62 52.21
CA PHE A 7 -15.25 88.00 51.01
C PHE A 7 -14.35 88.12 49.77
N TRP A 8 -13.16 88.72 49.91
CA TRP A 8 -12.22 88.88 48.81
C TRP A 8 -11.53 87.55 48.45
N GLU A 9 -11.30 86.68 49.43
CA GLU A 9 -10.84 85.30 49.22
C GLU A 9 -11.87 84.46 48.44
N ALA A 10 -13.14 84.49 48.87
CA ALA A 10 -14.22 83.81 48.16
C ALA A 10 -14.41 84.35 46.74
N PHE A 11 -14.34 85.67 46.56
CA PHE A 11 -14.41 86.31 45.24
C PHE A 11 -13.24 85.86 44.33
N GLY A 12 -12.02 85.83 44.85
CA GLY A 12 -10.84 85.33 44.13
C GLY A 12 -10.98 83.86 43.72
N PHE A 13 -11.47 83.01 44.62
CA PHE A 13 -11.71 81.59 44.33
C PHE A 13 -12.76 81.39 43.22
N VAL A 14 -13.88 82.11 43.30
CA VAL A 14 -14.93 82.08 42.27
C VAL A 14 -14.42 82.61 40.94
N LEU A 15 -13.61 83.69 40.94
CA LEU A 15 -12.99 84.22 39.72
C LEU A 15 -12.08 83.19 39.06
N VAL A 16 -11.24 82.49 39.83
CA VAL A 16 -10.36 81.43 39.32
C VAL A 16 -11.18 80.28 38.73
N ILE A 17 -12.21 79.80 39.43
CA ILE A 17 -13.10 78.74 38.90
C ILE A 17 -13.79 79.21 37.62
N ALA A 18 -14.32 80.44 37.58
CA ALA A 18 -14.96 80.99 36.39
C ALA A 18 -13.99 81.05 35.20
N ILE A 19 -12.73 81.46 35.43
CA ILE A 19 -11.68 81.45 34.40
C ILE A 19 -11.36 80.02 33.94
N LEU A 20 -11.26 79.03 34.85
CA LEU A 20 -11.00 77.63 34.49
C LEU A 20 -12.13 77.01 33.67
N VAL A 21 -13.38 77.32 34.02
CA VAL A 21 -14.56 76.89 33.26
C VAL A 21 -14.60 77.59 31.90
N TRP A 22 -14.36 78.91 31.85
CA TRP A 22 -14.32 79.68 30.60
C TRP A 22 -13.20 79.22 29.65
N LYS A 23 -12.04 78.83 30.19
CA LYS A 23 -10.93 78.23 29.44
C LYS A 23 -11.17 76.76 29.05
N GLY A 24 -12.29 76.16 29.44
CA GLY A 24 -12.69 74.81 29.03
C GLY A 24 -11.93 73.67 29.71
N VAL A 25 -11.28 73.93 30.86
CA VAL A 25 -10.51 72.92 31.60
C VAL A 25 -11.33 71.68 31.96
N PRO A 26 -12.60 71.79 32.43
CA PRO A 26 -13.43 70.61 32.71
C PRO A 26 -13.66 69.73 31.47
N GLY A 27 -13.85 70.34 30.29
CA GLY A 27 -14.02 69.62 29.03
C GLY A 27 -12.75 68.91 28.56
N LEU A 28 -11.58 69.50 28.82
CA LEU A 28 -10.29 68.87 28.51
C LEU A 28 -10.04 67.63 29.38
N VAL A 29 -10.32 67.72 30.68
CA VAL A 29 -10.21 66.58 31.61
C VAL A 29 -11.21 65.48 31.24
N GLY A 30 -12.46 65.83 30.94
CA GLY A 30 -13.46 64.88 30.45
C GLY A 30 -13.01 64.13 29.20
N LYS A 31 -12.52 64.86 28.18
CA LYS A 31 -11.99 64.24 26.95
C LYS A 31 -10.81 63.30 27.21
N MET A 32 -9.90 63.64 28.12
CA MET A 32 -8.78 62.76 28.47
C MET A 32 -9.24 61.47 29.16
N LEU A 33 -10.25 61.56 30.03
CA LEU A 33 -10.85 60.39 30.68
C LEU A 33 -11.60 59.53 29.67
N ASP A 34 -12.39 60.14 28.78
CA ASP A 34 -13.11 59.46 27.71
C ASP A 34 -12.14 58.75 26.75
N GLN A 35 -11.03 59.40 26.38
CA GLN A 35 -10.00 58.81 25.54
C GLN A 35 -9.36 57.59 26.23
N ARG A 36 -9.05 57.68 27.53
CA ARG A 36 -8.54 56.53 28.30
C ARG A 36 -9.56 55.40 28.37
N ALA A 37 -10.82 55.71 28.63
CA ALA A 37 -11.89 54.72 28.67
C ALA A 37 -12.06 54.02 27.32
N ALA A 38 -12.00 54.78 26.21
CA ALA A 38 -12.06 54.24 24.86
C ALA A 38 -10.87 53.32 24.56
N THR A 39 -9.64 53.73 24.91
CA THR A 39 -8.44 52.89 24.73
C THR A 39 -8.55 51.58 25.52
N ILE A 40 -8.91 51.64 26.81
CA ILE A 40 -9.08 50.44 27.65
C ILE A 40 -10.18 49.55 27.09
N SER A 41 -11.30 50.12 26.65
CA SER A 41 -12.37 49.33 26.04
C SER A 41 -11.92 48.65 24.75
N ALA A 42 -11.12 49.33 23.92
CA ALA A 42 -10.57 48.75 22.69
C ALA A 42 -9.60 47.60 23.00
N GLU A 43 -8.69 47.78 23.96
CA GLU A 43 -7.74 46.74 24.40
C GLU A 43 -8.47 45.53 24.99
N LEU A 44 -9.52 45.74 25.80
CA LEU A 44 -10.33 44.65 26.36
C LEU A 44 -11.10 43.90 25.27
N ASN A 45 -11.64 44.60 24.28
CA ASN A 45 -12.32 43.97 23.15
C ASN A 45 -11.35 43.14 22.31
N GLU A 46 -10.16 43.67 22.05
CA GLU A 46 -9.11 42.95 21.31
C GLU A 46 -8.62 41.72 22.09
N ALA A 47 -8.41 41.84 23.39
CA ALA A 47 -8.03 40.72 24.24
C ALA A 47 -9.12 39.62 24.25
N ARG A 48 -10.41 40.00 24.27
CA ARG A 48 -11.52 39.05 24.12
C ARG A 48 -11.50 38.37 22.77
N ARG A 49 -11.35 39.13 21.67
CA ARG A 49 -11.25 38.59 20.31
C ARG A 49 -10.11 37.59 20.17
N LEU A 50 -8.92 37.95 20.64
CA LEU A 50 -7.74 37.06 20.62
C LEU A 50 -7.97 35.79 21.43
N ARG A 51 -8.63 35.89 22.59
CA ARG A 51 -8.98 34.72 23.40
C ARG A 51 -9.98 33.80 22.68
N GLU A 52 -10.99 34.37 22.03
CA GLU A 52 -11.97 33.61 21.26
C GLU A 52 -11.33 32.92 20.06
N GLU A 53 -10.46 33.61 19.32
CA GLU A 53 -9.69 33.04 18.22
C GLU A 53 -8.77 31.92 18.69
N ALA A 54 -8.05 32.11 19.80
CA ALA A 54 -7.21 31.06 20.38
C ALA A 54 -8.02 29.84 20.84
N ALA A 55 -9.20 30.05 21.42
CA ALA A 55 -10.08 28.96 21.83
C ALA A 55 -10.65 28.20 20.62
N ALA A 56 -11.04 28.91 19.57
CA ALA A 56 -11.50 28.31 18.31
C ALA A 56 -10.38 27.50 17.64
N LEU A 57 -9.16 28.06 17.58
CA LEU A 57 -8.00 27.38 17.04
C LEU A 57 -7.67 26.11 17.83
N LEU A 58 -7.67 26.18 19.16
CA LEU A 58 -7.44 25.02 20.01
C LEU A 58 -8.49 23.93 19.79
N ALA A 59 -9.76 24.30 19.63
CA ALA A 59 -10.83 23.34 19.33
C ALA A 59 -10.63 22.65 17.98
N ASP A 60 -10.26 23.41 16.94
CA ASP A 60 -9.97 22.88 15.61
C ASP A 60 -8.78 21.91 15.63
N TYR A 61 -7.67 22.28 16.29
CA TYR A 61 -6.51 21.38 16.43
C TYR A 61 -6.83 20.11 17.22
N LYS A 62 -7.64 20.19 18.27
CA LYS A 62 -8.08 19.00 19.02
C LYS A 62 -8.94 18.09 18.14
N ALA A 63 -9.86 18.65 17.36
CA ALA A 63 -10.69 17.89 16.42
C ALA A 63 -9.82 17.22 15.34
N LYS A 64 -8.85 17.96 14.77
CA LYS A 64 -7.88 17.43 13.80
C LYS A 64 -7.02 16.31 14.38
N ALA A 65 -6.51 16.46 15.60
CA ALA A 65 -5.73 15.43 16.28
C ALA A 65 -6.53 14.15 16.50
N ALA A 66 -7.78 14.27 16.99
CA ALA A 66 -8.67 13.13 17.16
C ALA A 66 -9.06 12.48 15.81
N GLY A 67 -9.21 13.28 14.75
CA GLY A 67 -9.43 12.76 13.39
C GLY A 67 -8.23 11.98 12.87
N ALA A 68 -7.01 12.53 13.03
CA ALA A 68 -5.78 11.88 12.61
C ALA A 68 -5.50 10.57 13.35
N GLU A 69 -5.82 10.50 14.66
CA GLU A 69 -5.68 9.26 15.43
C GLU A 69 -6.62 8.15 14.91
N ARG A 70 -7.88 8.50 14.62
CA ARG A 70 -8.84 7.54 14.03
C ARG A 70 -8.43 7.11 12.62
N GLU A 71 -7.93 8.02 11.81
CA GLU A 71 -7.44 7.71 10.47
C GLU A 71 -6.24 6.77 10.53
N ALA A 72 -5.28 7.02 11.43
CA ALA A 72 -4.15 6.14 11.66
C ALA A 72 -4.60 4.74 12.12
N GLU A 73 -5.57 4.66 13.03
CA GLU A 73 -6.15 3.38 13.46
C GLU A 73 -6.83 2.64 12.30
N SER A 74 -7.59 3.35 11.45
CA SER A 74 -8.21 2.77 10.24
C SER A 74 -7.15 2.23 9.29
N ILE A 75 -6.10 2.99 9.00
CA ILE A 75 -4.99 2.59 8.12
C ILE A 75 -4.34 1.30 8.66
N VAL A 76 -4.06 1.23 9.96
CA VAL A 76 -3.44 0.05 10.58
C VAL A 76 -4.38 -1.15 10.52
N SER A 77 -5.68 -0.96 10.78
CA SER A 77 -6.69 -2.01 10.70
C SER A 77 -6.82 -2.56 9.28
N GLU A 78 -6.93 -1.68 8.28
CA GLU A 78 -7.02 -2.03 6.87
C GLU A 78 -5.76 -2.75 6.39
N ALA A 79 -4.58 -2.27 6.76
CA ALA A 79 -3.31 -2.92 6.44
C ALA A 79 -3.23 -4.34 7.02
N ARG A 80 -3.68 -4.55 8.27
CA ARG A 80 -3.73 -5.89 8.88
C ARG A 80 -4.70 -6.81 8.14
N ALA A 81 -5.89 -6.32 7.79
CA ALA A 81 -6.87 -7.09 7.05
C ALA A 81 -6.34 -7.46 5.65
N GLU A 82 -5.66 -6.53 4.97
CA GLU A 82 -5.02 -6.76 3.67
C GLU A 82 -3.90 -7.79 3.77
N VAL A 83 -3.03 -7.72 4.78
CA VAL A 83 -1.98 -8.72 5.00
C VAL A 83 -2.56 -10.12 5.16
N VAL A 84 -3.65 -10.27 5.92
CA VAL A 84 -4.31 -11.57 6.09
C VAL A 84 -4.89 -12.09 4.77
N ARG A 85 -5.57 -11.24 3.99
CA ARG A 85 -6.08 -11.61 2.66
C ARG A 85 -4.97 -11.99 1.70
N PHE A 86 -3.93 -11.17 1.62
CA PHE A 86 -2.78 -11.39 0.75
C PHE A 86 -2.04 -12.68 1.12
N ALA A 87 -1.85 -12.95 2.41
CA ALA A 87 -1.22 -14.18 2.87
C ALA A 87 -2.05 -15.42 2.52
N ALA A 88 -3.38 -15.35 2.65
CA ALA A 88 -4.29 -16.43 2.26
C ALA A 88 -4.22 -16.68 0.74
N ALA A 89 -4.36 -15.64 -0.07
CA ALA A 89 -4.27 -15.74 -1.53
C ALA A 89 -2.90 -16.28 -1.98
N SER A 90 -1.81 -15.79 -1.40
CA SER A 90 -0.45 -16.25 -1.70
C SER A 90 -0.24 -17.73 -1.38
N ARG A 91 -0.84 -18.22 -0.29
CA ARG A 91 -0.79 -19.64 0.08
C ARG A 91 -1.52 -20.51 -0.92
N ASP A 92 -2.70 -20.08 -1.36
CA ASP A 92 -3.49 -20.81 -2.36
C ASP A 92 -2.77 -20.83 -3.72
N ASP A 93 -2.22 -19.70 -4.16
CA ASP A 93 -1.42 -19.61 -5.37
C ASP A 93 -0.19 -20.51 -5.30
N LEU A 94 0.53 -20.51 -4.18
CA LEU A 94 1.70 -21.36 -3.98
C LEU A 94 1.31 -22.85 -4.01
N LYS A 95 0.18 -23.22 -3.41
CA LYS A 95 -0.34 -24.59 -3.46
C LYS A 95 -0.63 -25.03 -4.90
N ILE A 96 -1.28 -24.17 -5.69
CA ILE A 96 -1.55 -24.43 -7.11
C ILE A 96 -0.24 -24.57 -7.89
N GLN A 97 0.74 -23.70 -7.65
CA GLN A 97 2.05 -23.79 -8.31
C GLN A 97 2.80 -25.08 -7.96
N ILE A 98 2.78 -25.49 -6.69
CA ILE A 98 3.39 -26.74 -6.24
C ILE A 98 2.71 -27.93 -6.91
N GLN A 99 1.38 -27.97 -6.94
CA GLN A 99 0.63 -29.04 -7.61
C GLN A 99 0.97 -29.13 -9.10
N ARG A 100 1.02 -27.99 -9.81
CA ARG A 100 1.42 -27.96 -11.23
C ARG A 100 2.84 -28.45 -11.45
N ARG A 101 3.79 -28.05 -10.57
CA ARG A 101 5.18 -28.53 -10.64
C ARG A 101 5.27 -30.03 -10.37
N ALA A 102 4.52 -30.54 -9.40
CA ALA A 102 4.46 -31.96 -9.09
C ALA A 102 3.92 -32.76 -10.30
N GLN A 103 2.83 -32.30 -10.91
CA GLN A 103 2.28 -32.94 -12.11
C GLN A 103 3.29 -32.93 -13.26
N ALA A 104 3.92 -31.80 -13.55
CA ALA A 104 4.93 -31.70 -14.60
C ALA A 104 6.14 -32.63 -14.34
N ALA A 105 6.52 -32.84 -13.09
CA ALA A 105 7.57 -33.79 -12.72
C ALA A 105 7.12 -35.24 -12.94
N GLN A 106 5.88 -35.58 -12.57
CA GLN A 106 5.30 -36.90 -12.83
C GLN A 106 5.20 -37.19 -14.33
N ASP A 107 4.75 -36.23 -15.13
CA ASP A 107 4.66 -36.36 -16.58
C ASP A 107 6.04 -36.60 -17.22
N ARG A 108 7.08 -35.91 -16.73
CA ARG A 108 8.47 -36.13 -17.17
C ARG A 108 8.98 -37.52 -16.80
N ILE A 109 8.66 -38.01 -15.60
CA ILE A 109 9.03 -39.37 -15.18
C ILE A 109 8.36 -40.39 -16.09
N ALA A 110 7.05 -40.27 -16.34
CA ALA A 110 6.32 -41.18 -17.22
C ALA A 110 6.86 -41.17 -18.66
N GLN A 111 7.25 -40.00 -19.18
CA GLN A 111 7.92 -39.89 -20.49
C GLN A 111 9.28 -40.59 -20.49
N ALA A 112 10.09 -40.39 -19.45
CA ALA A 112 11.39 -41.04 -19.32
C ALA A 112 11.28 -42.56 -19.18
N GLU A 113 10.31 -43.06 -18.42
CA GLU A 113 10.02 -44.50 -18.29
C GLU A 113 9.62 -45.11 -19.63
N THR A 114 8.75 -44.42 -20.38
CA THR A 114 8.33 -44.87 -21.71
C THR A 114 9.53 -44.92 -22.67
N ALA A 115 10.38 -43.90 -22.66
CA ALA A 115 11.59 -43.85 -23.47
C ALA A 115 12.56 -44.99 -23.12
N ALA A 116 12.84 -45.21 -21.84
CA ALA A 116 13.71 -46.28 -21.36
C ALA A 116 13.15 -47.67 -21.72
N MET A 117 11.84 -47.87 -21.61
CA MET A 117 11.20 -49.14 -22.00
C MET A 117 11.33 -49.41 -23.50
N ASN A 118 11.20 -48.38 -24.33
CA ASN A 118 11.40 -48.50 -25.77
C ASN A 118 12.87 -48.80 -26.12
N GLU A 119 13.81 -48.20 -25.41
CA GLU A 119 15.24 -48.48 -25.57
C GLU A 119 15.59 -49.93 -25.21
N ILE A 120 15.06 -50.46 -24.09
CA ILE A 120 15.21 -51.87 -23.70
C ILE A 120 14.63 -52.81 -24.77
N ARG A 121 13.45 -52.49 -25.30
CA ARG A 121 12.82 -53.29 -26.37
C ARG A 121 13.65 -53.29 -27.64
N ALA A 122 14.20 -52.14 -28.03
CA ALA A 122 15.08 -52.03 -29.19
C ALA A 122 16.35 -52.87 -29.00
N LEU A 123 17.00 -52.77 -27.83
CA LEU A 123 18.19 -53.56 -27.50
C LEU A 123 17.89 -55.07 -27.50
N ALA A 124 16.75 -55.48 -26.95
CA ALA A 124 16.33 -56.88 -26.94
C ALA A 124 16.05 -57.41 -28.35
N ALA A 125 15.41 -56.60 -29.21
CA ALA A 125 15.16 -56.96 -30.60
C ALA A 125 16.47 -57.11 -31.40
N ASP A 126 17.43 -56.21 -31.20
CA ASP A 126 18.74 -56.26 -31.83
C ASP A 126 19.56 -57.48 -31.36
N ALA A 127 19.56 -57.76 -30.05
CA ALA A 127 20.19 -58.94 -29.49
C ALA A 127 19.57 -60.25 -30.02
N ALA A 128 18.25 -60.31 -30.12
CA ALA A 128 17.53 -61.45 -30.69
C ALA A 128 17.84 -61.64 -32.18
N ALA A 129 17.86 -60.56 -32.97
CA ALA A 129 18.23 -60.60 -34.38
C ALA A 129 19.67 -61.09 -34.58
N THR A 130 20.61 -60.58 -33.78
CA THR A 130 22.02 -61.01 -33.78
C THR A 130 22.15 -62.49 -33.41
N ALA A 131 21.43 -62.95 -32.40
CA ALA A 131 21.43 -64.36 -32.00
C ALA A 131 20.84 -65.26 -33.08
N ALA A 132 19.73 -64.85 -33.71
CA ALA A 132 19.12 -65.56 -34.83
C ALA A 132 20.07 -65.65 -36.03
N GLN A 133 20.76 -64.55 -36.38
CA GLN A 133 21.77 -64.54 -37.45
C GLN A 133 22.89 -65.55 -37.16
N LYS A 134 23.44 -65.54 -35.93
CA LYS A 134 24.48 -66.51 -35.53
C LYS A 134 23.99 -67.96 -35.61
N LEU A 135 22.76 -68.23 -35.17
CA LEU A 135 22.17 -69.57 -35.23
C LEU A 135 21.93 -70.04 -36.67
N ILE A 136 21.47 -69.14 -37.55
CA ILE A 136 21.31 -69.42 -38.98
C ILE A 136 22.66 -69.78 -39.59
N LEU A 137 23.69 -68.95 -39.39
CA LEU A 137 25.05 -69.21 -39.90
C LEU A 137 25.61 -70.54 -39.38
N ALA A 138 25.39 -70.87 -38.11
CA ALA A 138 25.87 -72.12 -37.51
C ALA A 138 25.14 -73.37 -38.03
N ARG A 139 23.91 -73.25 -38.55
CA ARG A 139 23.10 -74.38 -39.07
C ARG A 139 22.95 -74.39 -40.59
N MET A 140 23.55 -73.43 -41.29
CA MET A 140 23.50 -73.31 -42.74
C MET A 140 24.43 -74.35 -43.37
N ASP A 141 23.86 -75.30 -44.08
CA ASP A 141 24.58 -76.23 -44.95
C ASP A 141 24.27 -75.92 -46.42
N GLU A 142 25.10 -76.42 -47.34
CA GLU A 142 24.97 -76.17 -48.79
C GLU A 142 23.57 -76.53 -49.33
N LYS A 143 22.95 -77.57 -48.75
CA LYS A 143 21.64 -78.09 -49.17
C LYS A 143 20.50 -77.16 -48.74
N ARG A 144 20.54 -76.64 -47.51
CA ARG A 144 19.58 -75.66 -46.98
C ARG A 144 19.72 -74.30 -47.67
N ALA A 145 20.95 -73.88 -47.97
CA ALA A 145 21.19 -72.65 -48.73
C ALA A 145 20.58 -72.75 -50.15
N GLY A 146 20.78 -73.88 -50.84
CA GLY A 146 20.18 -74.14 -52.15
C GLY A 146 18.64 -74.13 -52.11
N ASN A 147 18.03 -74.76 -51.10
CA ASN A 147 16.58 -74.76 -50.93
C ASN A 147 16.02 -73.34 -50.66
N LEU A 148 16.70 -72.53 -49.83
CA LEU A 148 16.30 -71.15 -49.57
C LEU A 148 16.31 -70.27 -50.82
N ILE A 149 17.29 -70.47 -51.72
CA ILE A 149 17.35 -69.77 -53.01
C ILE A 149 16.18 -70.19 -53.89
N ALA A 150 15.90 -71.49 -53.98
CA ALA A 150 14.77 -72.00 -54.77
C ALA A 150 13.41 -71.48 -54.25
N ASP A 151 13.21 -71.47 -52.93
CA ASP A 151 12.01 -70.94 -52.30
C ASP A 151 11.88 -69.42 -52.51
N SER A 152 12.98 -68.66 -52.42
CA SER A 152 12.98 -67.21 -52.68
C SER A 152 12.65 -66.87 -54.13
N ILE A 153 13.15 -67.66 -55.10
CA ILE A 153 12.81 -67.51 -56.53
C ILE A 153 11.32 -67.79 -56.75
N LYS A 154 10.77 -68.81 -56.10
CA LYS A 154 9.35 -69.15 -56.15
C LYS A 154 8.47 -68.04 -55.56
N ASP A 155 8.84 -67.50 -54.40
CA ASP A 155 8.09 -66.43 -53.73
C ASP A 155 8.12 -65.12 -54.53
N LEU A 156 9.25 -64.80 -55.18
CA LEU A 156 9.36 -63.64 -56.06
C LEU A 156 8.49 -63.81 -57.31
N GLY A 157 8.44 -65.01 -57.89
CA GLY A 157 7.54 -65.35 -58.99
C GLY A 157 6.05 -65.29 -58.60
N ALA A 158 5.71 -65.54 -57.34
CA ALA A 158 4.35 -65.44 -56.83
C ALA A 158 3.90 -64.01 -56.50
N LYS A 159 4.82 -63.08 -56.22
CA LYS A 159 4.54 -61.66 -55.96
C LYS A 159 4.60 -60.77 -57.21
N LEU A 160 5.15 -61.28 -58.31
CA LEU A 160 5.28 -60.58 -59.60
C LEU A 160 4.25 -61.03 -60.65
N ASN A 161 3.38 -61.99 -60.32
CA ASN A 161 2.12 -62.27 -61.01
C ASN A 161 0.95 -61.68 -60.23
#